data_AF-A0A9R1WYI0-F1
#
_entry.id   AF-A0A9R1WYI0-F1
#
_cell.length_a   1.000
_cell.length_b   1.000
_cell.length_c   1.000
_cell.angle_alpha   90.00
_cell.angle_beta   90.00
_cell.angle_gamma   90.00
#
_symmetry.space_group_name_H-M   'P 1'
#
loop_
_entity.id
_entity.type
_entity.pdbx_description
1 polymer ?
#
loop_
_entity_poly.entity_id
_entity_poly.type
_entity_poly.pdbx_seq_one_letter_code
_entity_poly.pdbx_strand_id
1 'polypeptide(L)'
;MLEDIGKIPKVWNTLKGAMFYNGYIYNHVGIVNMMKRFTNQRNLHRPTITRFATSFITLSQMHKQKNNLRKMITSPQWNNTKKRLTSTFLQESFWRNIVFALKLTGSLVKVLRMVDGDKKLLEFYI
;
A
#
# COMPACT_ATOMS: atom_id res chain seq x y z
N MET A 1 16.10 -7.45 7.32
CA MET A 1 15.24 -8.44 6.63
C MET A 1 14.12 -7.84 5.77
N LEU A 2 13.05 -7.23 6.33
CA LEU A 2 12.05 -6.53 5.48
C LEU A 2 12.67 -5.35 4.73
N GLU A 3 13.67 -4.70 5.34
CA GLU A 3 14.50 -3.69 4.71
C GLU A 3 15.31 -4.23 3.52
N ASP A 4 15.75 -5.49 3.57
CA ASP A 4 16.53 -6.11 2.49
C ASP A 4 15.66 -6.53 1.31
N ILE A 5 14.44 -7.02 1.58
CA ILE A 5 13.42 -7.20 0.52
C ILE A 5 13.06 -5.85 -0.11
N GLY A 6 12.96 -4.80 0.72
CA GLY A 6 12.70 -3.45 0.25
C GLY A 6 13.72 -2.95 -0.77
N LYS A 7 14.96 -3.48 -0.78
CA LYS A 7 16.02 -3.14 -1.74
C LYS A 7 15.87 -3.81 -3.10
N ILE A 8 15.04 -4.86 -3.24
CA ILE A 8 14.78 -5.49 -4.54
C ILE A 8 14.20 -4.43 -5.47
N PRO A 9 14.79 -4.13 -6.65
CA PRO A 9 14.42 -2.95 -7.45
C PRO A 9 12.92 -2.85 -7.74
N LYS A 10 12.28 -3.99 -8.03
CA LYS A 10 10.84 -4.07 -8.27
C LYS A 10 10.01 -3.72 -7.03
N VAL A 11 10.41 -4.21 -5.85
CA VAL A 11 9.75 -3.91 -4.57
C VAL A 11 10.01 -2.47 -4.17
N TRP A 12 11.25 -2.00 -4.29
CA TRP A 12 11.66 -0.61 -4.02
C TRP A 12 10.82 0.39 -4.81
N ASN A 13 10.73 0.22 -6.13
CA ASN A 13 9.96 1.11 -7.00
C ASN A 13 8.46 1.11 -6.64
N THR A 14 7.94 -0.05 -6.23
CA THR A 14 6.55 -0.20 -5.79
C THR A 14 6.31 0.53 -4.47
N LEU A 15 7.18 0.34 -3.48
CA LEU A 15 7.12 1.04 -2.20
C LEU A 15 7.23 2.54 -2.40
N LYS A 16 8.20 3.01 -3.18
CA LYS A 16 8.40 4.43 -3.49
C LYS A 16 7.15 5.05 -4.11
N GLY A 17 6.57 4.38 -5.12
CA GLY A 17 5.32 4.84 -5.75
C GLY A 17 4.16 4.88 -4.76
N ALA A 18 3.91 3.77 -4.05
CA ALA A 18 2.82 3.68 -3.08
C ALA A 18 2.95 4.71 -1.95
N MET A 19 4.16 4.93 -1.41
CA MET A 19 4.38 5.91 -0.35
C MET A 19 4.20 7.34 -0.86
N PHE A 20 4.64 7.63 -2.08
CA PHE A 20 4.37 8.91 -2.72
C PHE A 20 2.87 9.18 -2.83
N TYR A 21 2.07 8.19 -3.28
CA TYR A 21 0.61 8.36 -3.37
C TYR A 21 -0.06 8.48 -2.01
N ASN A 22 0.38 7.69 -1.03
CA ASN A 22 -0.13 7.78 0.33
C ASN A 22 0.14 9.19 0.90
N GLY A 23 1.37 9.69 0.78
CA GLY A 23 1.73 11.06 1.16
C GLY A 23 0.89 12.10 0.43
N TYR A 24 0.72 11.97 -0.88
CA TYR A 24 -0.11 12.89 -1.67
C TYR A 24 -1.56 12.92 -1.20
N ILE A 25 -2.18 11.75 -0.95
CA ILE A 25 -3.56 11.67 -0.43
C ILE A 25 -3.65 12.40 0.90
N TYR A 26 -2.76 12.09 1.86
CA TYR A 26 -2.83 12.63 3.21
C TYR A 26 -2.40 14.11 3.32
N ASN A 27 -1.66 14.64 2.35
CA ASN A 27 -1.31 16.07 2.27
C ASN A 27 -2.46 16.95 1.73
N HIS A 28 -3.52 16.35 1.19
CA HIS A 28 -4.64 17.09 0.60
C HIS A 28 -5.97 16.70 1.24
N VAL A 29 -6.48 17.54 2.15
CA VAL A 29 -7.72 17.28 2.93
C VAL A 29 -8.91 16.89 2.04
N GLY A 30 -9.10 17.57 0.91
CA GLY A 30 -10.17 17.22 -0.04
C GLY A 30 -10.03 15.81 -0.62
N ILE A 31 -8.80 15.33 -0.82
CA ILE A 31 -8.51 13.97 -1.31
C ILE A 31 -8.69 12.95 -0.18
N VAL A 32 -8.27 13.26 1.05
CA VAL A 32 -8.52 12.40 2.22
C VAL A 32 -10.02 12.16 2.39
N ASN A 33 -10.82 13.22 2.37
CA ASN A 33 -12.26 13.12 2.54
C ASN A 33 -12.92 12.31 1.41
N MET A 34 -12.44 12.48 0.18
CA MET A 34 -12.89 11.69 -0.96
C MET A 34 -12.52 10.22 -0.79
N MET A 35 -11.26 9.91 -0.48
CA MET A 35 -10.78 8.56 -0.20
C MET A 35 -11.64 7.89 0.87
N LYS A 36 -11.86 8.55 2.00
CA LYS A 36 -12.72 8.04 3.08
C LYS A 36 -14.16 7.78 2.64
N ARG A 37 -14.75 8.59 1.76
CA ARG A 37 -16.08 8.32 1.20
C ARG A 37 -16.10 7.05 0.36
N PHE A 38 -15.08 6.84 -0.48
CA PHE A 38 -15.00 5.65 -1.34
C PHE A 38 -14.55 4.38 -0.59
N THR A 39 -13.79 4.50 0.49
CA THR A 39 -13.26 3.36 1.26
C THR A 39 -14.10 3.00 2.48
N ASN A 40 -15.28 3.61 2.65
CA ASN A 40 -16.11 3.47 3.85
C ASN A 40 -15.33 3.81 5.14
N GLN A 41 -14.73 5.00 5.16
CA GLN A 41 -13.92 5.57 6.25
C GLN A 41 -12.62 4.82 6.58
N ARG A 42 -12.19 3.87 5.75
CA ARG A 42 -10.94 3.13 5.97
C ARG A 42 -9.72 3.97 5.62
N ASN A 43 -8.71 3.92 6.48
CA ASN A 43 -7.41 4.53 6.24
C ASN A 43 -6.49 3.60 5.43
N LEU A 44 -5.58 4.19 4.65
CA LEU A 44 -4.58 3.43 3.90
C LEU A 44 -3.35 3.09 4.75
N HIS A 45 -3.14 3.73 5.89
CA HIS A 45 -2.06 3.38 6.81
C HIS A 45 -2.60 3.10 8.23
N ARG A 46 -1.85 2.30 8.99
CA ARG A 46 -2.00 2.13 10.44
C ARG A 46 -0.65 2.49 11.07
N PRO A 47 -0.59 3.38 12.08
CA PRO A 47 0.64 3.66 12.81
C PRO A 47 1.27 2.37 13.35
N THR A 48 2.56 2.14 13.08
CA THR A 48 3.33 0.97 13.54
C THR A 48 4.73 1.42 13.97
N ILE A 49 5.37 0.63 14.84
CA ILE A 49 6.66 0.94 15.48
C ILE A 49 7.81 1.11 14.47
N THR A 50 7.78 0.44 13.30
CA THR A 50 8.85 0.54 12.30
C THR A 50 8.36 1.08 10.95
N ARG A 51 9.11 2.02 10.36
CA ARG A 51 8.82 2.63 9.06
C ARG A 51 8.69 1.61 7.92
N PHE A 52 9.46 0.53 7.97
CA PHE A 52 9.44 -0.52 6.94
C PHE A 52 8.16 -1.35 7.00
N ALA A 53 7.74 -1.74 8.20
CA ALA A 53 6.48 -2.44 8.40
C ALA A 53 5.29 -1.57 7.94
N THR A 54 5.30 -0.28 8.30
CA THR A 54 4.27 0.68 7.91
C THR A 54 4.09 0.74 6.40
N SER A 55 5.18 0.68 5.62
CA SER A 55 5.10 0.69 4.15
C SER A 55 4.41 -0.56 3.59
N PHE A 56 4.71 -1.75 4.11
CA PHE A 56 4.06 -2.99 3.67
C PHE A 56 2.61 -3.11 4.14
N ILE A 57 2.29 -2.61 5.34
CA ILE A 57 0.90 -2.49 5.81
C ILE A 57 0.12 -1.55 4.88
N THR A 58 0.72 -0.44 4.49
CA THR A 58 0.11 0.51 3.56
C THR A 58 -0.14 -0.13 2.20
N LEU A 59 0.81 -0.90 1.67
CA LEU A 59 0.61 -1.69 0.46
C LEU A 59 -0.57 -2.67 0.58
N SER A 60 -0.70 -3.36 1.72
CA SER A 60 -1.79 -4.29 1.99
C SER A 60 -3.14 -3.56 1.99
N GLN A 61 -3.25 -2.41 2.66
CA GLN A 61 -4.48 -1.63 2.66
C GLN A 61 -4.82 -1.04 1.28
N MET A 62 -3.83 -0.52 0.55
CA MET A 62 -4.02 -0.06 -0.82
C MET A 62 -4.54 -1.19 -1.72
N HIS A 63 -3.99 -2.40 -1.59
CA HIS A 63 -4.46 -3.56 -2.33
C HIS A 63 -5.90 -3.94 -1.94
N LYS A 64 -6.22 -4.00 -0.64
CA LYS A 64 -7.58 -4.25 -0.12
C LYS A 64 -8.59 -3.21 -0.61
N GLN A 65 -8.16 -1.97 -0.82
CA GLN A 65 -8.99 -0.87 -1.32
C GLN A 65 -8.88 -0.63 -2.84
N LYS A 66 -8.22 -1.52 -3.61
CA LYS A 66 -7.95 -1.32 -5.05
C LYS A 66 -9.16 -0.83 -5.83
N ASN A 67 -10.28 -1.52 -5.71
CA ASN A 67 -11.50 -1.20 -6.46
C ASN A 67 -12.11 0.14 -6.04
N ASN A 68 -12.06 0.46 -4.74
CA ASN A 68 -12.55 1.73 -4.20
C ASN A 68 -11.67 2.90 -4.65
N LEU A 69 -10.35 2.73 -4.62
CA LEU A 69 -9.39 3.72 -5.12
C LEU A 69 -9.55 3.93 -6.63
N ARG A 70 -9.81 2.87 -7.40
CA ARG A 70 -10.15 2.97 -8.82
C ARG A 70 -11.44 3.75 -9.06
N LYS A 71 -12.51 3.44 -8.34
CA LYS A 71 -13.77 4.20 -8.41
C LYS A 71 -13.57 5.67 -8.05
N MET A 72 -12.74 5.96 -7.05
CA MET A 72 -12.40 7.33 -6.65
C MET A 72 -11.75 8.10 -7.81
N ILE A 73 -10.74 7.53 -8.48
CA ILE A 73 -10.01 8.25 -9.53
C ILE A 73 -10.78 8.38 -10.84
N THR A 74 -11.80 7.54 -11.07
CA THR A 74 -12.70 7.63 -12.23
C THR A 74 -13.97 8.42 -11.91
N SER A 75 -14.11 8.94 -10.70
CA SER A 75 -15.31 9.68 -10.30
C SER A 75 -15.31 11.10 -10.88
N PRO A 76 -16.49 11.69 -11.16
CA PRO A 76 -16.57 13.08 -11.64
C PRO A 76 -15.93 14.09 -10.68
N GLN A 77 -15.88 13.77 -9.39
CA GLN A 77 -15.26 14.60 -8.35
C GLN A 77 -13.70 14.58 -8.44
N TRP A 78 -13.13 13.66 -9.23
CA TRP A 78 -11.69 13.58 -9.45
C TRP A 78 -11.21 14.65 -10.43
N ASN A 79 -10.52 15.68 -9.92
CA ASN A 79 -10.01 16.77 -10.73
C ASN A 79 -8.90 16.30 -11.71
N ASN A 80 -9.02 16.73 -12.98
CA ASN A 80 -8.06 16.54 -14.06
C ASN A 80 -6.65 17.13 -13.80
N THR A 81 -6.43 17.91 -12.74
CA THR A 81 -5.08 18.32 -12.32
C THR A 81 -4.26 17.17 -11.73
N LYS A 82 -4.88 16.01 -11.45
CA LYS A 82 -4.27 14.85 -10.76
C LYS A 82 -3.86 13.70 -11.71
N LYS A 83 -3.59 14.00 -13.00
CA LYS A 83 -3.33 12.98 -14.05
C LYS A 83 -2.26 11.95 -13.70
N ARG A 84 -1.19 12.34 -13.00
CA ARG A 84 -0.11 11.42 -12.59
C ARG A 84 -0.58 10.32 -11.62
N LEU A 85 -1.52 10.64 -10.73
CA LEU A 85 -2.13 9.64 -9.86
C LEU A 85 -3.08 8.75 -10.67
N THR A 86 -3.90 9.35 -11.52
CA THR A 86 -4.82 8.61 -12.40
C THR A 86 -4.08 7.56 -13.22
N SER A 87 -3.01 7.94 -13.92
CA SER A 87 -2.26 7.02 -14.77
C SER A 87 -1.72 5.82 -13.99
N THR A 88 -1.27 6.03 -12.75
CA THR A 88 -0.65 4.96 -11.97
C THR A 88 -1.68 4.01 -11.35
N PHE A 89 -2.79 4.53 -10.82
CA PHE A 89 -3.87 3.69 -10.27
C PHE A 89 -4.63 2.91 -11.36
N LEU A 90 -4.60 3.40 -12.60
CA LEU A 90 -5.13 2.67 -13.76
C LEU A 90 -4.17 1.60 -14.29
N GLN A 91 -2.86 1.77 -14.14
CA GLN A 91 -1.88 0.77 -14.58
C GLN A 91 -2.01 -0.57 -13.82
N GLU A 92 -2.29 -1.65 -14.55
CA GLU A 92 -2.39 -2.99 -13.96
C GLU A 92 -1.03 -3.51 -13.46
N SER A 93 0.07 -3.06 -14.06
CA SER A 93 1.44 -3.34 -13.60
C SER A 93 1.69 -2.87 -12.17
N PHE A 94 1.17 -1.70 -11.80
CA PHE A 94 1.29 -1.17 -10.43
C PHE A 94 0.68 -2.14 -9.41
N TRP A 95 -0.56 -2.57 -9.62
CA TRP A 95 -1.24 -3.50 -8.73
C TRP A 95 -0.59 -4.88 -8.69
N ARG A 96 -0.14 -5.40 -9.84
CA ARG A 96 0.62 -6.66 -9.89
C ARG A 96 1.91 -6.58 -9.07
N ASN A 97 2.60 -5.45 -9.11
CA ASN A 97 3.80 -5.25 -8.32
C ASN A 97 3.52 -5.13 -6.82
N ILE A 98 2.40 -4.53 -6.42
CA ILE A 98 1.94 -4.54 -5.02
C ILE A 98 1.71 -5.98 -4.54
N VAL A 99 1.00 -6.80 -5.32
CA VAL A 99 0.76 -8.21 -4.98
C VAL A 99 2.08 -8.97 -4.87
N PHE A 100 3.02 -8.73 -5.79
CA PHE A 100 4.35 -9.34 -5.75
C PHE A 100 5.10 -8.98 -4.46
N ALA A 101 5.14 -7.69 -4.10
CA ALA A 101 5.77 -7.23 -2.87
C ALA A 101 5.15 -7.87 -1.62
N LEU A 102 3.83 -7.93 -1.55
CA LEU A 102 3.09 -8.54 -0.43
C LEU A 102 3.34 -10.05 -0.32
N LYS A 103 3.37 -10.77 -1.44
CA LYS A 103 3.67 -12.21 -1.46
C LYS A 103 5.09 -12.49 -0.95
N LEU A 104 6.08 -11.74 -1.42
CA LEU A 104 7.46 -11.89 -0.94
C LEU A 104 7.57 -11.67 0.57
N THR A 105 6.94 -10.63 1.09
CA THR A 105 6.94 -10.38 2.54
C THR A 105 6.19 -11.44 3.33
N GLY A 106 5.06 -11.93 2.82
CA GLY A 106 4.29 -13.00 3.46
C GLY A 106 5.08 -14.30 3.54
N SER A 107 5.73 -14.70 2.45
CA SER A 107 6.59 -15.89 2.41
C SER A 107 7.76 -15.78 3.39
N LEU A 108 8.42 -14.62 3.46
CA LEU A 108 9.52 -14.43 4.39
C LEU A 108 9.06 -14.46 5.85
N VAL A 109 7.95 -13.80 6.18
CA VAL A 109 7.36 -13.84 7.53
C VAL A 109 7.01 -15.28 7.92
N LYS A 110 6.51 -16.09 6.98
CA LYS A 110 6.22 -17.50 7.22
C LYS A 110 7.49 -18.31 7.52
N VAL A 111 8.55 -18.14 6.73
CA VAL A 111 9.85 -18.80 6.98
C VAL A 111 10.42 -18.38 8.32
N LEU A 112 10.36 -17.10 8.66
CA LEU A 112 10.81 -16.60 9.96
C LEU A 112 10.06 -17.23 11.12
N ARG A 113 8.72 -17.32 11.05
CA ARG A 113 7.93 -18.00 12.07
C ARG A 113 8.31 -19.46 12.25
N MET A 114 8.68 -20.15 11.17
CA MET A 114 9.14 -21.55 11.22
C MET A 114 10.51 -21.66 11.91
N VAL A 115 11.43 -20.73 11.67
CA VAL A 115 12.77 -20.72 12.28
C VAL A 115 12.73 -20.25 13.75
N ASP A 116 11.86 -19.29 14.09
CA ASP A 116 11.76 -18.70 15.43
C ASP A 116 10.90 -19.52 16.42
N GLY A 117 10.30 -20.64 16.00
CA GLY A 117 9.58 -21.56 16.88
C GLY A 117 8.37 -20.95 17.62
N ASP A 118 7.48 -20.26 16.89
CA ASP A 118 6.22 -19.67 17.42
C ASP A 118 6.36 -18.47 18.38
N LYS A 119 7.09 -17.41 17.98
CA LYS A 119 6.90 -16.08 18.55
C LYS A 119 5.86 -15.26 17.76
N LYS A 120 4.67 -15.15 18.35
CA LYS A 120 3.45 -14.44 17.94
C LYS A 120 3.60 -12.90 17.85
N LEU A 121 4.55 -12.38 17.07
CA LEU A 121 4.79 -10.93 16.96
C LEU A 121 4.31 -10.32 15.63
N LEU A 122 3.95 -11.14 14.64
CA LEU A 122 3.75 -10.68 13.25
C LEU A 122 2.34 -10.95 12.69
N GLU A 123 1.32 -11.22 13.51
CA GLU A 123 -0.06 -11.42 13.03
C GLU A 123 -0.63 -10.19 12.30
N PHE A 124 -0.06 -8.99 12.53
CA PHE A 124 -0.54 -7.74 11.92
C PHE A 124 -0.18 -7.52 10.45
N TYR A 125 0.52 -8.45 9.80
CA TYR A 125 1.08 -8.27 8.45
C TYR A 125 0.26 -8.89 7.31
N ILE A 126 -0.87 -9.54 7.59
CA ILE A 126 -1.72 -10.20 6.58
C ILE A 126 -3.12 -9.56 6.54
#